data_AF-A0A7X5BE02-F1
#
_entry.id   AF-A0A7X5BE02-F1
#
_cell.length_a   1.000
_cell.length_b   1.000
_cell.length_c   1.000
_cell.angle_alpha   90.00
_cell.angle_beta   90.00
_cell.angle_gamma   90.00
#
_symmetry.space_group_name_H-M   'P 1'
#
loop_
_entity.id
_entity.type
_entity.pdbx_description
1 polymer ?
#
loop_
_entity_poly.entity_id
_entity_poly.type
_entity_poly.pdbx_seq_one_letter_code
_entity_poly.pdbx_strand_id
1 'polypeptide(L)'
;HADLADAQYDFAMYLLEQEKFKEAQEYLTKASENKQDRASKVLEQNKELFPLWLKAENNDAGAIKKLGEYYWSSKDYDQSLKWYERCVDSYKSCSFYIGLAFDYGYGVSQNYEKSIYWYTKSAEQGYGPSARNLAWIYEDGKGVHIDKKKAVYWMKKAAETLWLGQAELGRYYLYGIGTEKDTAKAFSLLNEAVPHTKYASYHLARMYYYGDGIEQDYKKSYEYFLKASKQNHSWSDYFIGNHYYYGYGKEKSYTQAYNWFEKAANAGVVDAQFRLGWMLSEGEGGTANSRRAFQWYQKAAEQGSVAAQNNLGVMYAEGNGVEKDDYQAVKWYEKAARQGDDVGQYNLGLRYEIGKGVRQSNQLAAFWYAKSAQQNHKKAQSYLNEILNKLKTKTVQIKKASVYKEGNFDSEELLTLPQGQRVYVLSSGSQWTEVYVPKNHTIGYINNTHLY
;
A
#
# COMPACT_ATOMS: atom_id res chain seq x y z
N HIS A 1 -33.29 34.63 -2.82
CA HIS A 1 -31.94 34.09 -2.51
C HIS A 1 -30.86 34.73 -3.38
N ALA A 2 -31.03 34.82 -4.72
CA ALA A 2 -30.08 35.51 -5.60
C ALA A 2 -29.82 36.97 -5.19
N ASP A 3 -30.89 37.75 -4.90
CA ASP A 3 -30.75 39.17 -4.53
C ASP A 3 -29.97 39.40 -3.22
N LEU A 4 -30.05 38.46 -2.28
CA LEU A 4 -29.27 38.54 -1.04
C LEU A 4 -27.79 38.22 -1.29
N ALA A 5 -27.52 37.22 -2.13
CA ALA A 5 -26.17 36.79 -2.44
C ALA A 5 -25.41 37.87 -3.23
N ASP A 6 -26.08 38.53 -4.18
CA ASP A 6 -25.52 39.65 -4.93
C ASP A 6 -25.35 40.90 -4.05
N ALA A 7 -26.30 41.23 -3.17
CA ALA A 7 -26.14 42.34 -2.22
C ALA A 7 -24.99 42.10 -1.22
N GLN A 8 -24.80 40.86 -0.77
CA GLN A 8 -23.66 40.48 0.09
C GLN A 8 -22.33 40.61 -0.68
N TYR A 9 -22.31 40.20 -1.95
CA TYR A 9 -21.13 40.37 -2.81
C TYR A 9 -20.82 41.86 -3.03
N ASP A 10 -21.80 42.66 -3.44
CA ASP A 10 -21.61 44.09 -3.71
C ASP A 10 -21.19 44.86 -2.45
N PHE A 11 -21.80 44.53 -1.31
CA PHE A 11 -21.40 45.12 -0.02
C PHE A 11 -19.99 44.70 0.37
N ALA A 12 -19.60 43.45 0.10
CA ALA A 12 -18.23 43.03 0.31
C ALA A 12 -17.26 43.79 -0.58
N MET A 13 -17.57 44.00 -1.87
CA MET A 13 -16.74 44.78 -2.78
C MET A 13 -16.61 46.24 -2.32
N TYR A 14 -17.70 46.85 -1.85
CA TYR A 14 -17.67 48.18 -1.24
C TYR A 14 -16.79 48.23 0.01
N LEU A 15 -16.92 47.23 0.90
CA LEU A 15 -16.06 47.13 2.09
C LEU A 15 -14.59 46.95 1.71
N LEU A 16 -14.28 46.28 0.60
CA LEU A 16 -12.92 46.23 0.05
C LEU A 16 -12.43 47.62 -0.38
N GLU A 17 -13.26 48.42 -1.04
CA GLU A 17 -12.93 49.82 -1.41
C GLU A 17 -12.71 50.71 -0.18
N GLN A 18 -13.44 50.48 0.90
CA GLN A 18 -13.35 51.24 2.17
C GLN A 18 -12.27 50.71 3.13
N GLU A 19 -11.43 49.78 2.68
CA GLU A 19 -10.40 49.15 3.50
C GLU A 19 -10.92 48.42 4.77
N LYS A 20 -12.18 47.97 4.76
CA LYS A 20 -12.87 47.24 5.84
C LYS A 20 -12.86 45.74 5.60
N PHE A 21 -11.65 45.16 5.68
CA PHE A 21 -11.34 43.86 5.09
C PHE A 21 -11.94 42.64 5.80
N LYS A 22 -12.05 42.68 7.14
CA LYS A 22 -12.65 41.59 7.93
C LYS A 22 -14.13 41.40 7.55
N GLU A 23 -14.86 42.51 7.51
CA GLU A 23 -16.28 42.50 7.15
C GLU A 23 -16.43 42.09 5.68
N ALA A 24 -15.59 42.59 4.78
CA ALA A 24 -15.62 42.19 3.36
C ALA A 24 -15.48 40.67 3.17
N GLN A 25 -14.54 40.03 3.88
CA GLN A 25 -14.33 38.59 3.77
C GLN A 25 -15.53 37.78 4.33
N GLU A 26 -16.13 38.23 5.44
CA GLU A 26 -17.35 37.61 5.98
C GLU A 26 -18.51 37.67 4.98
N TYR A 27 -18.67 38.80 4.28
CA TYR A 27 -19.72 38.97 3.28
C TYR A 27 -19.45 38.22 1.98
N LEU A 28 -18.20 38.13 1.50
CA LEU A 28 -17.81 37.27 0.37
C LEU A 28 -18.06 35.79 0.66
N THR A 29 -17.76 35.35 1.89
CA THR A 29 -17.99 33.95 2.31
C THR A 29 -19.49 33.64 2.33
N LYS A 30 -20.30 34.51 2.94
CA LYS A 30 -21.78 34.38 2.95
C LYS A 30 -22.37 34.41 1.53
N ALA A 31 -21.85 35.26 0.65
CA ALA A 31 -22.28 35.32 -0.75
C ALA A 31 -21.94 34.01 -1.49
N SER A 32 -20.73 33.47 -1.30
CA SER A 32 -20.31 32.19 -1.89
C SER A 32 -21.15 31.02 -1.38
N GLU A 33 -21.43 30.95 -0.07
CA GLU A 33 -22.33 29.95 0.52
C GLU A 33 -23.75 30.01 -0.08
N ASN A 34 -24.21 31.19 -0.47
CA ASN A 34 -25.46 31.41 -1.18
C ASN A 34 -25.36 31.18 -2.71
N LYS A 35 -24.33 30.47 -3.17
CA LYS A 35 -24.07 30.08 -4.57
C LYS A 35 -23.82 31.26 -5.51
N GLN A 36 -23.15 32.29 -5.03
CA GLN A 36 -22.68 33.38 -5.87
C GLN A 36 -21.31 33.01 -6.47
N ASP A 37 -21.27 32.81 -7.79
CA ASP A 37 -20.09 32.33 -8.51
C ASP A 37 -18.94 33.34 -8.58
N ARG A 38 -19.22 34.65 -8.60
CA ARG A 38 -18.22 35.73 -8.57
C ARG A 38 -17.51 35.79 -7.22
N ALA A 39 -18.26 35.70 -6.12
CA ALA A 39 -17.72 35.63 -4.76
C ALA A 39 -16.82 34.40 -4.60
N SER A 40 -17.28 33.26 -5.12
CA SER A 40 -16.52 32.01 -5.12
C SER A 40 -15.23 32.14 -5.94
N LYS A 41 -15.28 32.78 -7.12
CA LYS A 41 -14.10 33.08 -7.93
C LYS A 41 -13.11 34.03 -7.26
N VAL A 42 -13.58 35.08 -6.59
CA VAL A 42 -12.72 36.01 -5.84
C VAL A 42 -12.02 35.28 -4.70
N LEU A 43 -12.71 34.37 -4.02
CA LEU A 43 -12.12 33.50 -3.00
C LEU A 43 -11.15 32.45 -3.58
N GLU A 44 -11.41 31.94 -4.79
CA GLU A 44 -10.50 31.01 -5.50
C GLU A 44 -9.26 31.70 -6.06
N GLN A 45 -9.36 32.95 -6.50
CA GLN A 45 -8.28 33.73 -7.09
C GLN A 45 -7.38 34.38 -6.02
N ASN A 46 -6.95 33.60 -5.01
CA ASN A 46 -6.13 33.96 -3.83
C ASN A 46 -5.03 35.04 -4.05
N LYS A 47 -4.53 35.24 -5.29
CA LYS A 47 -3.55 36.28 -5.63
C LYS A 47 -4.06 37.72 -5.47
N GLU A 48 -5.33 38.00 -5.76
CA GLU A 48 -5.86 39.38 -5.66
C GLU A 48 -6.11 39.78 -4.21
N LEU A 49 -6.39 38.80 -3.34
CA LEU A 49 -6.58 38.99 -1.90
C LEU A 49 -5.25 38.99 -1.13
N PHE A 50 -4.15 38.55 -1.74
CA PHE A 50 -2.84 38.45 -1.10
C PHE A 50 -2.35 39.80 -0.52
N PRO A 51 -2.37 40.93 -1.27
CA PRO A 51 -1.99 42.23 -0.70
C PRO A 51 -2.86 42.65 0.48
N LEU A 52 -4.12 42.20 0.51
CA LEU A 52 -5.08 42.52 1.57
C LEU A 52 -4.79 41.73 2.85
N TRP A 53 -4.50 40.43 2.74
CA TRP A 53 -4.07 39.67 3.90
C TRP A 53 -2.75 40.19 4.46
N LEU A 54 -1.83 40.62 3.60
CA LEU A 54 -0.57 41.21 4.03
C LEU A 54 -0.79 42.52 4.80
N LYS A 55 -1.70 43.39 4.36
CA LYS A 55 -2.08 44.60 5.13
C LYS A 55 -2.71 44.26 6.49
N ALA A 56 -3.48 43.18 6.58
CA ALA A 56 -4.18 42.76 7.79
C ALA A 56 -3.33 41.92 8.76
N GLU A 57 -2.08 41.58 8.39
CA GLU A 57 -1.26 40.58 9.08
C GLU A 57 -1.00 40.83 10.56
N ASN A 58 -1.05 42.10 10.99
CA ASN A 58 -0.69 42.48 12.35
C ASN A 58 -1.86 42.30 13.34
N ASN A 59 -3.10 42.24 12.84
CA ASN A 59 -4.30 42.25 13.68
C ASN A 59 -5.29 41.12 13.35
N ASP A 60 -5.04 40.33 12.30
CA ASP A 60 -5.95 39.29 11.86
C ASP A 60 -5.21 37.94 11.67
N ALA A 61 -5.39 37.03 12.64
CA ALA A 61 -4.81 35.70 12.57
C ALA A 61 -5.39 34.85 11.42
N GLY A 62 -6.60 35.17 10.94
CA GLY A 62 -7.20 34.54 9.77
C GLY A 62 -6.49 34.95 8.48
N ALA A 63 -6.09 36.22 8.37
CA ALA A 63 -5.25 36.72 7.27
C ALA A 63 -3.86 36.04 7.29
N ILE A 64 -3.23 35.93 8.47
CA ILE A 64 -1.96 35.20 8.65
C ILE A 64 -2.10 33.75 8.16
N LYS A 65 -3.16 33.05 8.58
CA LYS A 65 -3.42 31.68 8.13
C LYS A 65 -3.56 31.60 6.60
N LYS A 66 -4.29 32.54 5.98
CA LYS A 66 -4.49 32.60 4.52
C LYS A 66 -3.20 32.84 3.75
N LEU A 67 -2.29 33.68 4.27
CA LEU A 67 -0.94 33.86 3.72
C LEU A 67 -0.15 32.55 3.78
N GLY A 68 -0.22 31.83 4.90
CA GLY A 68 0.37 30.49 5.03
C GLY A 68 -0.17 29.51 3.98
N GLU A 69 -1.49 29.42 3.81
CA GLU A 69 -2.16 28.57 2.81
C GLU A 69 -1.78 28.95 1.37
N TYR A 70 -1.67 30.24 1.08
CA TYR A 70 -1.23 30.73 -0.22
C TYR A 70 0.17 30.23 -0.55
N TYR A 71 1.15 30.46 0.34
CA TYR A 71 2.53 30.02 0.14
C TYR A 71 2.66 28.49 0.12
N TRP A 72 1.84 27.78 0.91
CA TRP A 72 1.78 26.32 0.87
C TRP A 72 1.34 25.81 -0.51
N SER A 73 0.28 26.43 -1.07
CA SER A 73 -0.27 26.05 -2.38
C SER A 73 0.69 26.35 -3.54
N SER A 74 1.53 27.39 -3.41
CA SER A 74 2.59 27.71 -4.36
C SER A 74 3.87 26.90 -4.14
N LYS A 75 3.89 26.00 -3.15
CA LYS A 75 5.04 25.17 -2.74
C LYS A 75 6.25 25.96 -2.20
N ASP A 76 6.03 27.21 -1.80
CA ASP A 76 7.01 28.00 -1.05
C ASP A 76 6.83 27.73 0.44
N TYR A 77 7.29 26.54 0.85
CA TYR A 77 7.07 26.03 2.20
C TYR A 77 7.81 26.84 3.26
N ASP A 78 8.97 27.40 2.93
CA ASP A 78 9.77 28.23 3.85
C ASP A 78 8.99 29.49 4.26
N GLN A 79 8.33 30.15 3.31
CA GLN A 79 7.47 31.29 3.64
C GLN A 79 6.19 30.84 4.35
N SER A 80 5.58 29.76 3.87
CA SER A 80 4.35 29.21 4.46
C SER A 80 4.49 28.94 5.96
N LEU A 81 5.61 28.35 6.38
CA LEU A 81 5.88 28.02 7.78
C LEU A 81 6.01 29.25 8.67
N LYS A 82 6.68 30.32 8.20
CA LYS A 82 6.77 31.60 8.94
C LYS A 82 5.39 32.19 9.25
N TRP A 83 4.45 32.05 8.30
CA TRP A 83 3.07 32.47 8.52
C TRP A 83 2.34 31.55 9.47
N TYR A 84 2.48 30.22 9.31
CA TYR A 84 1.81 29.28 10.19
C TYR A 84 2.25 29.40 11.65
N GLU A 85 3.54 29.64 11.91
CA GLU A 85 4.07 29.89 13.26
C GLU A 85 3.35 31.05 13.98
N ARG A 86 2.94 32.08 13.22
CA ARG A 86 2.25 33.26 13.77
C ARG A 86 0.76 33.03 14.06
N CYS A 87 0.16 31.93 13.59
CA CYS A 87 -1.26 31.62 13.82
C CYS A 87 -1.50 30.35 14.62
N VAL A 88 -0.46 29.69 15.15
CA VAL A 88 -0.60 28.40 15.87
C VAL A 88 -1.49 28.45 17.11
N ASP A 89 -1.57 29.60 17.78
CA ASP A 89 -2.37 29.78 18.98
C ASP A 89 -3.81 30.21 18.68
N SER A 90 -4.08 30.65 17.45
CA SER A 90 -5.43 31.04 17.01
C SER A 90 -6.11 29.96 16.17
N TYR A 91 -5.35 29.20 15.38
CA TYR A 91 -5.86 28.18 14.47
C TYR A 91 -5.06 26.89 14.59
N LYS A 92 -5.71 25.84 15.11
CA LYS A 92 -5.17 24.48 15.19
C LYS A 92 -4.65 23.94 13.84
N SER A 93 -5.28 24.35 12.72
CA SER A 93 -4.80 24.00 11.38
C SER A 93 -3.38 24.50 11.07
N CYS A 94 -2.92 25.61 11.66
CA CYS A 94 -1.55 26.08 11.47
C CYS A 94 -0.54 25.10 12.08
N SER A 95 -0.79 24.60 13.29
CA SER A 95 0.01 23.54 13.90
C SER A 95 0.00 22.26 13.05
N PHE A 96 -1.13 21.90 12.44
CA PHE A 96 -1.19 20.77 11.51
C PHE A 96 -0.26 20.91 10.31
N TYR A 97 -0.24 22.07 9.64
CA TYR A 97 0.63 22.28 8.47
C TYR A 97 2.12 22.28 8.84
N ILE A 98 2.48 22.82 10.01
CA ILE A 98 3.86 22.71 10.51
C ILE A 98 4.21 21.23 10.79
N GLY A 99 3.28 20.46 11.38
CA GLY A 99 3.44 19.02 11.56
C GLY A 99 3.66 18.27 10.24
N LEU A 100 2.87 18.58 9.21
CA LEU A 100 3.02 18.03 7.85
C LEU A 100 4.37 18.37 7.24
N ALA A 101 4.86 19.60 7.44
CA ALA A 101 6.15 20.00 6.91
C ALA A 101 7.29 19.18 7.49
N PHE A 102 7.30 18.95 8.81
CA PHE A 102 8.30 18.07 9.43
C PHE A 102 8.11 16.59 9.08
N ASP A 103 6.87 16.14 8.84
CA ASP A 103 6.57 14.74 8.46
C ASP A 103 7.16 14.39 7.08
N TYR A 104 7.00 15.30 6.11
CA TYR A 104 7.37 15.07 4.72
C TYR A 104 8.64 15.81 4.27
N GLY A 105 9.20 16.68 5.12
CA GLY A 105 10.37 17.49 4.80
C GLY A 105 10.06 18.67 3.85
N TYR A 106 8.90 19.30 3.99
CA TYR A 106 8.51 20.45 3.16
C TYR A 106 9.08 21.75 3.74
N GLY A 107 10.09 22.33 3.10
CA GLY A 107 10.76 23.57 3.57
C GLY A 107 11.64 23.39 4.83
N VAL A 108 11.70 22.18 5.37
CA VAL A 108 12.51 21.81 6.53
C VAL A 108 13.06 20.40 6.35
N SER A 109 14.13 20.05 7.06
CA SER A 109 14.55 18.65 7.14
C SER A 109 13.48 17.82 7.84
N GLN A 110 13.17 16.65 7.28
CA GLN A 110 12.23 15.70 7.87
C GLN A 110 12.62 15.40 9.32
N ASN A 111 11.63 15.48 10.22
CA ASN A 111 11.81 15.25 11.65
C ASN A 111 10.50 14.75 12.29
N TYR A 112 10.40 13.45 12.51
CA TYR A 112 9.19 12.84 13.06
C TYR A 112 8.87 13.29 14.49
N GLU A 113 9.89 13.55 15.32
CA GLU A 113 9.67 14.03 16.70
C GLU A 113 8.96 15.40 16.70
N LYS A 114 9.45 16.34 15.88
CA LYS A 114 8.80 17.65 15.72
C LYS A 114 7.43 17.52 15.07
N SER A 115 7.28 16.64 14.08
CA SER A 115 5.98 16.39 13.44
C SER A 115 4.94 15.91 14.46
N ILE A 116 5.30 14.94 15.31
CA ILE A 116 4.45 14.42 16.39
C ILE A 116 4.09 15.53 17.37
N TYR A 117 5.05 16.36 17.78
CA TYR A 117 4.79 17.49 18.67
C TYR A 117 3.70 18.42 18.10
N TRP A 118 3.87 18.87 16.85
CA TRP A 118 2.93 19.80 16.21
C TRP A 118 1.57 19.20 15.92
N TYR A 119 1.53 17.94 15.48
CA TYR A 119 0.26 17.24 15.35
C TYR A 119 -0.43 17.05 16.70
N THR A 120 0.31 16.77 17.78
CA THR A 120 -0.26 16.61 19.13
C THR A 120 -0.88 17.92 19.60
N LYS A 121 -0.14 19.04 19.48
CA LYS A 121 -0.65 20.39 19.81
C LYS A 121 -1.98 20.70 19.10
N SER A 122 -2.11 20.31 17.84
CA SER A 122 -3.34 20.50 17.03
C SER A 122 -4.46 19.49 17.38
N ALA A 123 -4.11 18.22 17.57
CA ALA A 123 -5.04 17.14 17.82
C ALA A 123 -5.70 17.25 19.20
N GLU A 124 -4.96 17.70 20.23
CA GLU A 124 -5.49 17.96 21.57
C GLU A 124 -6.54 19.07 21.58
N GLN A 125 -6.49 19.99 20.60
CA GLN A 125 -7.52 21.01 20.35
C GLN A 125 -8.67 20.49 19.46
N GLY A 126 -8.76 19.17 19.28
CA GLY A 126 -9.80 18.50 18.51
C GLY A 126 -9.68 18.71 17.00
N TYR A 127 -8.47 18.82 16.43
CA TYR A 127 -8.31 18.81 14.97
C TYR A 127 -8.18 17.37 14.46
N GLY A 128 -9.26 16.85 13.88
CA GLY A 128 -9.33 15.48 13.37
C GLY A 128 -8.21 15.07 12.40
N PRO A 129 -7.80 15.90 11.42
CA PRO A 129 -6.69 15.57 10.53
C PRO A 129 -5.36 15.30 11.24
N SER A 130 -5.02 16.08 12.28
CA SER A 130 -3.80 15.83 13.06
C SER A 130 -3.90 14.55 13.88
N ALA A 131 -5.06 14.31 14.50
CA ALA A 131 -5.31 13.06 15.24
C ALA A 131 -5.16 11.85 14.31
N ARG A 132 -5.66 11.93 13.08
CA ARG A 132 -5.51 10.87 12.08
C ARG A 132 -4.04 10.64 11.70
N ASN A 133 -3.28 11.69 11.44
CA ASN A 133 -1.85 11.54 11.10
C ASN A 133 -1.04 10.97 12.27
N LEU A 134 -1.34 11.37 13.51
CA LEU A 134 -0.76 10.72 14.70
C LEU A 134 -1.10 9.24 14.76
N ALA A 135 -2.36 8.88 14.50
CA ALA A 135 -2.77 7.48 14.49
C ALA A 135 -1.92 6.65 13.51
N TRP A 136 -1.70 7.16 12.30
CA TRP A 136 -0.84 6.51 11.30
C TRP A 136 0.63 6.41 11.73
N ILE A 137 1.18 7.47 12.33
CA ILE A 137 2.55 7.45 12.84
C ILE A 137 2.74 6.33 13.86
N TYR A 138 1.80 6.16 14.80
CA TYR A 138 1.87 5.09 15.80
C TYR A 138 1.50 3.71 15.25
N GLU A 139 0.68 3.63 14.20
CA GLU A 139 0.38 2.37 13.48
C GLU A 139 1.63 1.85 12.75
N ASP A 140 2.31 2.73 12.01
CA ASP A 140 3.44 2.38 11.15
C ASP A 140 4.79 2.39 11.89
N GLY A 141 4.89 3.08 13.03
CA GLY A 141 6.15 3.27 13.76
C GLY A 141 7.11 4.24 13.07
N LYS A 142 6.59 5.29 12.42
CA LYS A 142 7.43 6.29 11.73
C LYS A 142 8.07 7.25 12.73
N GLY A 143 9.35 7.04 13.03
CA GLY A 143 10.10 7.84 14.01
C GLY A 143 9.76 7.54 15.47
N VAL A 144 8.96 6.50 15.73
CA VAL A 144 8.60 6.00 17.07
C VAL A 144 8.45 4.48 17.02
N HIS A 145 8.50 3.82 18.18
CA HIS A 145 8.07 2.43 18.25
C HIS A 145 6.59 2.28 17.88
N ILE A 146 6.26 1.20 17.17
CA ILE A 146 4.88 0.84 16.84
C ILE A 146 4.06 0.73 18.12
N ASP A 147 2.98 1.50 18.22
CA ASP A 147 2.03 1.47 19.32
C ASP A 147 0.60 1.50 18.78
N LYS A 148 0.09 0.32 18.46
CA LYS A 148 -1.25 0.17 17.88
C LYS A 148 -2.37 0.62 18.84
N LYS A 149 -2.15 0.58 20.16
CA LYS A 149 -3.15 1.06 21.14
C LYS A 149 -3.26 2.57 21.10
N LYS A 150 -2.12 3.25 21.03
CA LYS A 150 -2.07 4.71 20.85
C LYS A 150 -2.58 5.15 19.48
N ALA A 151 -2.34 4.34 18.44
CA ALA A 151 -2.95 4.55 17.13
C ALA A 151 -4.50 4.55 17.21
N VAL A 152 -5.10 3.56 17.88
CA VAL A 152 -6.56 3.51 18.10
C VAL A 152 -7.05 4.73 18.88
N TYR A 153 -6.34 5.15 19.92
CA TYR A 153 -6.71 6.33 20.71
C TYR A 153 -6.85 7.57 19.83
N TRP A 154 -5.82 7.86 19.02
CA TRP A 154 -5.85 9.02 18.13
C TRP A 154 -6.85 8.86 16.99
N MET A 155 -7.06 7.64 16.47
CA MET A 155 -8.07 7.41 15.44
C MET A 155 -9.49 7.63 15.96
N LYS A 156 -9.77 7.27 17.22
CA LYS A 156 -11.04 7.61 17.89
C LYS A 156 -11.24 9.12 17.97
N LYS A 157 -10.19 9.87 18.34
CA LYS A 157 -10.22 11.34 18.34
C LYS A 157 -10.43 11.93 16.94
N ALA A 158 -9.84 11.33 15.91
CA ALA A 158 -10.08 11.74 14.53
C ALA A 158 -11.54 11.51 14.13
N ALA A 159 -12.11 10.35 14.47
CA ALA A 159 -13.49 9.99 14.14
C ALA A 159 -14.54 10.94 14.73
N GLU A 160 -14.25 11.63 15.83
CA GLU A 160 -15.16 12.61 16.45
C GLU A 160 -15.46 13.82 15.52
N THR A 161 -14.57 14.13 14.57
CA THR A 161 -14.68 15.36 13.74
C THR A 161 -14.42 15.14 12.25
N LEU A 162 -14.02 13.93 11.85
CA LEU A 162 -13.61 13.62 10.49
C LEU A 162 -14.23 12.31 10.01
N TRP A 163 -15.12 12.38 9.00
CA TRP A 163 -15.73 11.20 8.38
C TRP A 163 -14.71 10.18 7.85
N LEU A 164 -13.57 10.65 7.35
CA LEU A 164 -12.48 9.76 6.94
C LEU A 164 -11.83 9.05 8.15
N GLY A 165 -11.68 9.75 9.29
CA GLY A 165 -11.23 9.15 10.54
C GLY A 165 -12.21 8.12 11.08
N GLN A 166 -13.52 8.37 10.96
CA GLN A 166 -14.55 7.39 11.30
C GLN A 166 -14.48 6.14 10.42
N ALA A 167 -14.32 6.31 9.10
CA ALA A 167 -14.20 5.18 8.18
C ALA A 167 -12.92 4.35 8.45
N GLU A 168 -11.80 5.02 8.78
CA GLU A 168 -10.57 4.34 9.16
C GLU A 168 -10.64 3.66 10.52
N LEU A 169 -11.34 4.24 11.50
CA LEU A 169 -11.66 3.55 12.74
C LEU A 169 -12.47 2.27 12.47
N GLY A 170 -13.37 2.30 11.50
CA GLY A 170 -14.06 1.11 10.99
C GLY A 170 -13.07 0.04 10.49
N ARG A 171 -12.03 0.43 9.72
CA ARG A 171 -10.94 -0.49 9.32
C ARG A 171 -10.21 -1.08 10.53
N TYR A 172 -9.95 -0.27 11.57
CA TYR A 172 -9.24 -0.73 12.76
C TYR A 172 -10.01 -1.85 13.47
N TYR A 173 -11.33 -1.70 13.63
CA TYR A 173 -12.16 -2.76 14.20
C TYR A 173 -12.30 -3.96 13.26
N LEU A 174 -12.37 -3.75 11.94
CA LEU A 174 -12.49 -4.84 10.95
C LEU A 174 -11.30 -5.81 11.01
N TYR A 175 -10.08 -5.28 11.20
CA TYR A 175 -8.84 -6.07 11.20
C TYR A 175 -8.20 -6.24 12.59
N GLY A 176 -8.81 -5.71 13.66
CA GLY A 176 -8.25 -5.79 15.01
C GLY A 176 -6.92 -5.03 15.18
N ILE A 177 -6.79 -3.86 14.55
CA ILE A 177 -5.55 -3.05 14.60
C ILE A 177 -5.50 -2.33 15.94
N GLY A 178 -4.76 -2.89 16.90
CA GLY A 178 -4.60 -2.30 18.24
C GLY A 178 -5.85 -2.38 19.12
N THR A 179 -6.89 -3.05 18.64
CA THR A 179 -8.18 -3.30 19.30
C THR A 179 -8.60 -4.73 19.01
N GLU A 180 -9.54 -5.27 19.79
CA GLU A 180 -10.21 -6.52 19.41
C GLU A 180 -10.96 -6.34 18.09
N LYS A 181 -11.00 -7.41 17.30
CA LYS A 181 -11.74 -7.45 16.03
C LYS A 181 -13.24 -7.37 16.33
N ASP A 182 -13.91 -6.38 15.75
CA ASP A 182 -15.35 -6.13 15.92
C ASP A 182 -15.97 -5.72 14.58
N THR A 183 -16.48 -6.72 13.86
CA THR A 183 -17.03 -6.53 12.52
C THR A 183 -18.37 -5.81 12.52
N ALA A 184 -19.16 -5.93 13.59
CA ALA A 184 -20.44 -5.25 13.72
C ALA A 184 -20.24 -3.74 13.88
N LYS A 185 -19.30 -3.35 14.74
CA LYS A 185 -18.91 -1.94 14.91
C LYS A 185 -18.23 -1.39 13.67
N ALA A 186 -17.36 -2.17 13.02
CA ALA A 186 -16.76 -1.79 11.75
C ALA A 186 -17.84 -1.49 10.69
N PHE A 187 -18.82 -2.38 10.55
CA PHE A 187 -19.95 -2.20 9.63
C PHE A 187 -20.72 -0.91 9.93
N SER A 188 -21.09 -0.68 11.19
CA SER A 188 -21.84 0.51 11.60
C SER A 188 -21.09 1.81 11.24
N LEU A 189 -19.81 1.92 11.62
CA LEU A 189 -18.99 3.11 11.36
C LEU A 189 -18.80 3.35 9.86
N LEU A 190 -18.54 2.30 9.09
CA LEU A 190 -18.37 2.38 7.64
C LEU A 190 -19.67 2.76 6.94
N ASN A 191 -20.78 2.12 7.30
CA ASN A 191 -22.09 2.38 6.70
C ASN A 191 -22.54 3.83 6.89
N GLU A 192 -22.31 4.40 8.08
CA GLU A 192 -22.60 5.81 8.34
C GLU A 192 -21.69 6.76 7.55
N ALA A 193 -20.42 6.42 7.35
CA ALA A 193 -19.46 7.25 6.61
C ALA A 193 -19.57 7.16 5.07
N VAL A 194 -20.33 6.20 4.54
CA VAL A 194 -20.50 5.96 3.09
C VAL A 194 -20.90 7.20 2.28
N PRO A 195 -21.83 8.08 2.71
CA PRO A 195 -22.19 9.28 1.97
C PRO A 195 -21.05 10.30 1.86
N HIS A 196 -20.07 10.24 2.77
CA HIS A 196 -19.06 11.28 2.96
C HIS A 196 -17.68 10.90 2.42
N THR A 197 -17.38 9.61 2.23
CA THR A 197 -16.07 9.18 1.75
C THR A 197 -16.11 7.91 0.90
N LYS A 198 -15.38 7.94 -0.21
CA LYS A 198 -15.13 6.77 -1.07
C LYS A 198 -14.42 5.63 -0.33
N TYR A 199 -13.63 5.96 0.70
CA TYR A 199 -12.93 4.98 1.52
C TYR A 199 -13.92 4.07 2.26
N ALA A 200 -14.95 4.66 2.88
CA ALA A 200 -16.01 3.89 3.53
C ALA A 200 -16.77 3.02 2.53
N SER A 201 -17.13 3.57 1.38
CA SER A 201 -17.81 2.82 0.31
C SER A 201 -16.98 1.61 -0.15
N TYR A 202 -15.67 1.78 -0.36
CA TYR A 202 -14.78 0.68 -0.74
C TYR A 202 -14.66 -0.40 0.34
N HIS A 203 -14.48 -0.02 1.60
CA HIS A 203 -14.34 -1.00 2.68
C HIS A 203 -15.65 -1.74 2.97
N LEU A 204 -16.79 -1.05 2.93
CA LEU A 204 -18.09 -1.68 3.07
C LEU A 204 -18.38 -2.65 1.91
N ALA A 205 -18.02 -2.27 0.68
CA ALA A 205 -18.10 -3.16 -0.47
C ALA A 205 -17.28 -4.44 -0.26
N ARG A 206 -16.06 -4.31 0.25
CA ARG A 206 -15.21 -5.47 0.58
C ARG A 206 -15.81 -6.35 1.66
N MET A 207 -16.44 -5.78 2.69
CA MET A 207 -17.12 -6.59 3.71
C MET A 207 -18.22 -7.45 3.08
N TYR A 208 -19.02 -6.89 2.17
CA TYR A 208 -20.02 -7.65 1.43
C TYR A 208 -19.40 -8.66 0.45
N TYR A 209 -18.27 -8.32 -0.17
CA TYR A 209 -17.56 -9.20 -1.10
C TYR A 209 -17.01 -10.45 -0.42
N TYR A 210 -16.41 -10.31 0.76
CA TYR A 210 -15.78 -11.42 1.49
C TYR A 210 -16.69 -12.05 2.56
N GLY A 211 -17.81 -11.42 2.91
CA GLY A 211 -18.65 -11.84 4.04
C GLY A 211 -17.99 -11.59 5.40
N ASP A 212 -17.23 -10.50 5.54
CA ASP A 212 -16.46 -10.20 6.75
C ASP A 212 -17.38 -9.72 7.89
N GLY A 213 -17.98 -10.68 8.61
CA GLY A 213 -18.87 -10.42 9.75
C GLY A 213 -20.26 -9.93 9.37
N ILE A 214 -20.61 -10.02 8.09
CA ILE A 214 -21.95 -9.86 7.53
C ILE A 214 -22.17 -10.95 6.47
N GLU A 215 -23.42 -11.21 6.10
CA GLU A 215 -23.71 -12.14 5.01
C GLU A 215 -23.08 -11.65 3.70
N GLN A 216 -22.41 -12.56 2.98
CA GLN A 216 -21.79 -12.25 1.70
C GLN A 216 -22.88 -11.89 0.68
N ASP A 217 -22.76 -10.71 0.07
CA ASP A 217 -23.72 -10.20 -0.90
C ASP A 217 -22.98 -9.51 -2.05
N TYR A 218 -22.77 -10.25 -3.14
CA TYR A 218 -22.07 -9.71 -4.29
C TYR A 218 -22.83 -8.59 -5.02
N LYS A 219 -24.16 -8.49 -4.88
CA LYS A 219 -24.93 -7.41 -5.50
C LYS A 219 -24.68 -6.10 -4.75
N LYS A 220 -24.79 -6.12 -3.42
CA LYS A 220 -24.45 -4.95 -2.58
C LYS A 220 -22.98 -4.57 -2.69
N SER A 221 -22.09 -5.57 -2.71
CA SER A 221 -20.66 -5.35 -2.96
C SER A 221 -20.44 -4.55 -4.25
N TYR A 222 -21.04 -4.98 -5.36
CA TYR A 222 -20.93 -4.28 -6.64
C TYR A 222 -21.45 -2.83 -6.55
N GLU A 223 -22.60 -2.61 -5.92
CA GLU A 223 -23.20 -1.28 -5.76
C GLU A 223 -22.29 -0.32 -4.99
N TYR A 224 -21.69 -0.76 -3.88
CA TYR A 224 -20.79 0.05 -3.09
C TYR A 224 -19.43 0.26 -3.77
N PHE A 225 -18.89 -0.73 -4.48
CA PHE A 225 -17.71 -0.52 -5.32
C PHE A 225 -18.00 0.51 -6.42
N LEU A 226 -19.16 0.45 -7.07
CA LEU A 226 -19.55 1.43 -8.08
C LEU A 226 -19.70 2.85 -7.48
N LYS A 227 -20.22 2.96 -6.25
CA LYS A 227 -20.28 4.25 -5.53
C LYS A 227 -18.90 4.83 -5.24
N ALA A 228 -17.94 3.99 -4.84
CA ALA A 228 -16.54 4.40 -4.65
C ALA A 228 -15.85 4.74 -5.99
N SER A 229 -16.11 3.96 -7.04
CA SER A 229 -15.59 4.17 -8.39
C SER A 229 -16.00 5.52 -8.98
N LYS A 230 -17.27 5.93 -8.79
CA LYS A 230 -17.77 7.26 -9.18
C LYS A 230 -17.02 8.42 -8.52
N GLN A 231 -16.29 8.16 -7.44
CA GLN A 231 -15.43 9.13 -6.74
C GLN A 231 -13.94 8.87 -7.06
N ASN A 232 -13.64 8.22 -8.18
CA ASN A 232 -12.29 7.90 -8.65
C ASN A 232 -11.51 7.06 -7.63
N HIS A 233 -12.09 5.95 -7.18
CA HIS A 233 -11.40 4.95 -6.37
C HIS A 233 -10.93 3.77 -7.24
N SER A 234 -9.67 3.78 -7.66
CA SER A 234 -9.15 2.84 -8.67
C SER A 234 -9.18 1.37 -8.23
N TRP A 235 -8.96 1.09 -6.94
CA TRP A 235 -9.09 -0.27 -6.41
C TRP A 235 -10.53 -0.79 -6.51
N SER A 236 -11.54 0.08 -6.47
CA SER A 236 -12.93 -0.36 -6.68
C SER A 236 -13.17 -0.75 -8.14
N ASP A 237 -12.53 -0.07 -9.10
CA ASP A 237 -12.62 -0.44 -10.52
C ASP A 237 -12.11 -1.87 -10.76
N TYR A 238 -11.04 -2.26 -10.07
CA TYR A 238 -10.53 -3.64 -10.10
C TYR A 238 -11.57 -4.65 -9.58
N PHE A 239 -12.19 -4.40 -8.42
CA PHE A 239 -13.21 -5.31 -7.88
C PHE A 239 -14.47 -5.36 -8.74
N ILE A 240 -14.86 -4.25 -9.39
CA ILE A 240 -15.93 -4.25 -10.39
C ILE A 240 -15.56 -5.15 -11.58
N GLY A 241 -14.30 -5.11 -12.04
CA GLY A 241 -13.78 -6.06 -13.02
C GLY A 241 -13.94 -7.51 -12.57
N ASN A 242 -13.63 -7.82 -11.31
CA ASN A 242 -13.84 -9.16 -10.74
C ASN A 242 -15.32 -9.58 -10.73
N HIS A 243 -16.25 -8.65 -10.45
CA HIS A 243 -17.68 -8.93 -10.53
C HIS A 243 -18.09 -9.44 -11.92
N TYR A 244 -17.62 -8.79 -12.98
CA TYR A 244 -17.88 -9.23 -14.35
C TYR A 244 -17.08 -10.48 -14.75
N TYR A 245 -15.83 -10.61 -14.31
CA TYR A 245 -15.00 -11.75 -14.71
C TYR A 245 -15.52 -13.06 -14.14
N TYR A 246 -15.86 -13.08 -12.85
CA TYR A 246 -16.29 -14.28 -12.15
C TYR A 246 -17.81 -14.47 -12.15
N GLY A 247 -18.58 -13.46 -12.57
CA GLY A 247 -20.04 -13.47 -12.48
C GLY A 247 -20.56 -13.25 -11.06
N TYR A 248 -19.82 -12.53 -10.22
CA TYR A 248 -20.24 -12.23 -8.85
C TYR A 248 -21.27 -11.11 -8.87
N GLY A 249 -22.53 -11.39 -8.54
CA GLY A 249 -23.60 -10.38 -8.47
C GLY A 249 -23.95 -9.70 -9.79
N LYS A 250 -23.25 -10.06 -10.88
CA LYS A 250 -23.43 -9.60 -12.27
C LYS A 250 -23.29 -10.79 -13.20
N GLU A 251 -23.89 -10.69 -14.37
CA GLU A 251 -23.68 -11.67 -15.42
C GLU A 251 -22.21 -11.66 -15.85
N LYS A 252 -21.63 -12.85 -16.01
CA LYS A 252 -20.24 -13.01 -16.39
C LYS A 252 -20.01 -12.42 -17.78
N SER A 253 -19.06 -11.49 -17.91
CA SER A 253 -18.70 -10.85 -19.17
C SER A 253 -17.21 -10.48 -19.18
N TYR A 254 -16.42 -11.19 -19.97
CA TYR A 254 -15.00 -10.89 -20.10
C TYR A 254 -14.74 -9.55 -20.77
N THR A 255 -15.59 -9.09 -21.69
CA THR A 255 -15.44 -7.76 -22.31
C THR A 255 -15.66 -6.65 -21.29
N GLN A 256 -16.67 -6.76 -20.42
CA GLN A 256 -16.85 -5.78 -19.34
C GLN A 256 -15.70 -5.84 -18.34
N ALA A 257 -15.28 -7.04 -17.94
CA ALA A 257 -14.15 -7.22 -17.04
C ALA A 257 -12.88 -6.57 -17.60
N TYR A 258 -12.58 -6.80 -18.89
CA TYR A 258 -11.44 -6.21 -19.59
C TYR A 258 -11.46 -4.68 -19.46
N ASN A 259 -12.58 -4.03 -19.76
CA ASN A 259 -12.70 -2.57 -19.73
C ASN A 259 -12.46 -2.01 -18.31
N TRP A 260 -12.99 -2.69 -17.29
CA TRP A 260 -12.79 -2.28 -15.89
C TRP A 260 -11.36 -2.50 -15.40
N PHE A 261 -10.74 -3.64 -15.77
CA PHE A 261 -9.33 -3.88 -15.46
C PHE A 261 -8.42 -2.92 -16.21
N GLU A 262 -8.71 -2.57 -17.47
CA GLU A 262 -7.94 -1.58 -18.23
C GLU A 262 -8.02 -0.19 -17.58
N LYS A 263 -9.21 0.23 -17.14
CA LYS A 263 -9.37 1.47 -16.36
C LYS A 263 -8.53 1.45 -15.08
N ALA A 264 -8.62 0.39 -14.29
CA ALA A 264 -7.89 0.26 -13.02
C ALA A 264 -6.36 0.15 -13.23
N ALA A 265 -5.93 -0.58 -14.26
CA ALA A 265 -4.53 -0.80 -14.60
C ALA A 265 -3.85 0.49 -15.08
N ASN A 266 -4.55 1.30 -15.88
CA ASN A 266 -4.12 2.64 -16.29
C ASN A 266 -3.96 3.59 -15.09
N ALA A 267 -4.76 3.39 -14.03
CA ALA A 267 -4.62 4.12 -12.77
C ALA A 267 -3.57 3.54 -11.81
N GLY A 268 -2.78 2.55 -12.25
CA GLY A 268 -1.67 1.99 -11.48
C GLY A 268 -2.05 0.86 -10.50
N VAL A 269 -3.27 0.32 -10.55
CA VAL A 269 -3.64 -0.81 -9.67
C VAL A 269 -2.92 -2.07 -10.11
N VAL A 270 -1.95 -2.52 -9.30
CA VAL A 270 -1.06 -3.65 -9.59
C VAL A 270 -1.81 -4.94 -9.94
N ASP A 271 -2.86 -5.27 -9.19
CA ASP A 271 -3.65 -6.49 -9.43
C ASP A 271 -4.45 -6.41 -10.74
N ALA A 272 -4.88 -5.21 -11.13
CA ALA A 272 -5.55 -4.99 -12.40
C ALA A 272 -4.57 -5.08 -13.57
N GLN A 273 -3.34 -4.57 -13.42
CA GLN A 273 -2.29 -4.71 -14.43
C GLN A 273 -1.94 -6.18 -14.66
N PHE A 274 -1.75 -6.95 -13.59
CA PHE A 274 -1.55 -8.40 -13.68
C PHE A 274 -2.74 -9.08 -14.37
N ARG A 275 -3.97 -8.78 -13.93
CA ARG A 275 -5.17 -9.42 -14.47
C ARG A 275 -5.42 -9.08 -15.94
N LEU A 276 -5.13 -7.85 -16.35
CA LEU A 276 -5.20 -7.45 -17.74
C LEU A 276 -4.14 -8.15 -18.59
N GLY A 277 -2.93 -8.31 -18.05
CA GLY A 277 -1.87 -9.12 -18.66
C GLY A 277 -2.33 -10.56 -18.90
N TRP A 278 -2.99 -11.17 -17.92
CA TRP A 278 -3.58 -12.51 -18.03
C TRP A 278 -4.66 -12.59 -19.09
N MET A 279 -5.63 -11.68 -19.06
CA MET A 279 -6.70 -11.70 -20.06
C MET A 279 -6.16 -11.53 -21.49
N LEU A 280 -5.12 -10.71 -21.66
CA LEU A 280 -4.45 -10.56 -22.94
C LEU A 280 -3.62 -11.79 -23.35
N SER A 281 -3.04 -12.56 -22.42
CA SER A 281 -2.34 -13.81 -22.79
C SER A 281 -3.33 -14.88 -23.23
N GLU A 282 -4.45 -15.01 -22.52
CA GLU A 282 -5.47 -16.03 -22.79
C GLU A 282 -6.47 -15.63 -23.89
N GLY A 283 -6.50 -14.35 -24.29
CA GLY A 283 -7.51 -13.82 -25.20
C GLY A 283 -8.90 -13.71 -24.57
N GLU A 284 -8.99 -13.59 -23.24
CA GLU A 284 -10.27 -13.38 -22.55
C GLU A 284 -10.78 -11.95 -22.79
N GLY A 285 -11.98 -11.82 -23.37
CA GLY A 285 -12.60 -10.52 -23.63
C GLY A 285 -12.15 -9.86 -24.95
N GLY A 286 -11.38 -10.56 -25.78
CA GLY A 286 -10.90 -10.09 -27.08
C GLY A 286 -10.09 -11.16 -27.81
N THR A 287 -9.04 -10.76 -28.50
CA THR A 287 -8.05 -11.69 -29.08
C THR A 287 -6.78 -11.69 -28.25
N ALA A 288 -6.13 -12.85 -28.15
CA ALA A 288 -4.86 -12.97 -27.44
C ALA A 288 -3.80 -12.04 -28.04
N ASN A 289 -3.03 -11.38 -27.19
CA ASN A 289 -1.95 -10.47 -27.57
C ASN A 289 -0.82 -10.51 -26.54
N SER A 290 0.11 -11.44 -26.76
CA SER A 290 1.26 -11.66 -25.87
C SER A 290 2.14 -10.43 -25.71
N ARG A 291 2.26 -9.56 -26.73
CA ARG A 291 3.07 -8.33 -26.63
C ARG A 291 2.45 -7.32 -25.67
N ARG A 292 1.12 -7.14 -25.71
CA ARG A 292 0.42 -6.28 -24.73
C ARG A 292 0.39 -6.92 -23.35
N ALA A 293 0.23 -8.25 -23.28
CA ALA A 293 0.32 -8.98 -22.01
C ALA A 293 1.69 -8.74 -21.34
N PHE A 294 2.78 -8.83 -22.10
CA PHE A 294 4.14 -8.56 -21.62
C PHE A 294 4.24 -7.17 -21.00
N GLN A 295 3.77 -6.13 -21.69
CA GLN A 295 3.82 -4.75 -21.21
C GLN A 295 3.06 -4.56 -19.88
N TRP A 296 1.92 -5.22 -19.72
CA TRP A 296 1.14 -5.14 -18.48
C TRP A 296 1.73 -5.93 -17.33
N TYR A 297 2.22 -7.15 -17.61
CA TYR A 297 2.97 -7.91 -16.61
C TYR A 297 4.25 -7.17 -16.19
N GLN A 298 4.94 -6.50 -17.10
CA GLN A 298 6.11 -5.68 -16.79
C GLN A 298 5.77 -4.59 -15.76
N LYS A 299 4.73 -3.79 -16.02
CA LYS A 299 4.29 -2.75 -15.08
C LYS A 299 3.91 -3.29 -13.70
N ALA A 300 3.25 -4.45 -13.65
CA ALA A 300 2.86 -5.08 -12.38
C ALA A 300 4.07 -5.64 -11.64
N ALA A 301 5.00 -6.29 -12.35
CA ALA A 301 6.19 -6.91 -11.79
C ALA A 301 7.19 -5.88 -11.23
N GLU A 302 7.31 -4.72 -11.89
CA GLU A 302 8.11 -3.58 -11.43
C GLU A 302 7.56 -2.97 -10.14
N GLN A 303 6.25 -3.10 -9.89
CA GLN A 303 5.60 -2.74 -8.62
C GLN A 303 5.61 -3.87 -7.58
N GLY A 304 6.30 -4.98 -7.85
CA GLY A 304 6.47 -6.09 -6.91
C GLY A 304 5.46 -7.22 -7.03
N SER A 305 4.57 -7.23 -8.04
CA SER A 305 3.65 -8.35 -8.25
C SER A 305 4.40 -9.64 -8.54
N VAL A 306 4.42 -10.54 -7.56
CA VAL A 306 5.09 -11.85 -7.63
C VAL A 306 4.57 -12.69 -8.80
N ALA A 307 3.25 -12.77 -8.97
CA ALA A 307 2.64 -13.52 -10.05
C ALA A 307 3.04 -12.95 -11.43
N ALA A 308 3.12 -11.62 -11.57
CA ALA A 308 3.59 -10.99 -12.80
C ALA A 308 5.08 -11.24 -13.05
N GLN A 309 5.92 -11.23 -12.00
CA GLN A 309 7.34 -11.56 -12.11
C GLN A 309 7.54 -12.99 -12.65
N ASN A 310 6.78 -13.97 -12.15
CA ASN A 310 6.80 -15.32 -12.69
C ASN A 310 6.40 -15.39 -14.16
N ASN A 311 5.29 -14.73 -14.53
CA ASN A 311 4.82 -14.73 -15.91
C ASN A 311 5.81 -14.05 -16.85
N LEU A 312 6.48 -12.98 -16.45
CA LEU A 312 7.58 -12.41 -17.24
C LEU A 312 8.74 -13.38 -17.39
N GLY A 313 9.10 -14.09 -16.32
CA GLY A 313 10.11 -15.15 -16.39
C GLY A 313 9.78 -16.20 -17.45
N VAL A 314 8.52 -16.62 -17.54
CA VAL A 314 8.03 -17.56 -18.55
C VAL A 314 8.10 -16.94 -19.94
N MET A 315 7.59 -15.71 -20.10
CA MET A 315 7.56 -15.02 -21.40
C MET A 315 8.95 -14.83 -21.98
N TYR A 316 9.94 -14.47 -21.16
CA TYR A 316 11.35 -14.40 -21.58
C TYR A 316 11.95 -15.78 -21.88
N ALA A 317 11.64 -16.82 -21.10
CA ALA A 317 12.16 -18.16 -21.34
C ALA A 317 11.62 -18.79 -22.63
N GLU A 318 10.39 -18.44 -23.00
CA GLU A 318 9.68 -19.01 -24.16
C GLU A 318 9.74 -18.10 -25.41
N GLY A 319 10.01 -16.81 -25.24
CA GLY A 319 9.94 -15.83 -26.33
C GLY A 319 8.51 -15.40 -26.67
N ASN A 320 7.59 -15.47 -25.70
CA ASN A 320 6.18 -15.15 -25.90
C ASN A 320 5.95 -13.65 -25.71
N GLY A 321 5.69 -12.91 -26.80
CA GLY A 321 5.44 -11.47 -26.74
C GLY A 321 6.68 -10.59 -26.52
N VAL A 322 7.84 -11.21 -26.33
CA VAL A 322 9.17 -10.60 -26.19
C VAL A 322 10.21 -11.53 -26.81
N GLU A 323 11.38 -11.01 -27.21
CA GLU A 323 12.49 -11.87 -27.64
C GLU A 323 12.91 -12.81 -26.50
N LYS A 324 13.20 -14.06 -26.86
CA LYS A 324 13.63 -15.07 -25.89
C LYS A 324 14.96 -14.67 -25.25
N ASP A 325 14.97 -14.55 -23.93
CA ASP A 325 16.14 -14.21 -23.14
C ASP A 325 16.14 -15.01 -21.83
N ASP A 326 16.91 -16.09 -21.83
CA ASP A 326 17.02 -17.00 -20.69
C ASP A 326 17.65 -16.32 -19.45
N TYR A 327 18.46 -15.26 -19.62
CA TYR A 327 19.07 -14.51 -18.53
C TYR A 327 18.07 -13.56 -17.87
N GLN A 328 17.24 -12.88 -18.65
CA GLN A 328 16.13 -12.09 -18.10
C GLN A 328 15.10 -12.97 -17.41
N ALA A 329 14.82 -14.17 -17.95
CA ALA A 329 13.94 -15.13 -17.30
C ALA A 329 14.40 -15.45 -15.86
N VAL A 330 15.69 -15.77 -15.69
CA VAL A 330 16.29 -16.03 -14.37
C VAL A 330 16.14 -14.81 -13.46
N LYS A 331 16.43 -13.59 -13.93
CA LYS A 331 16.31 -12.38 -13.10
C LYS A 331 14.91 -12.20 -12.53
N TRP A 332 13.88 -12.44 -13.35
CA TRP A 332 12.50 -12.32 -12.90
C TRP A 332 12.09 -13.45 -11.95
N TYR A 333 12.47 -14.70 -12.23
CA TYR A 333 12.25 -15.80 -11.29
C TYR A 333 12.97 -15.59 -9.95
N GLU A 334 14.18 -15.01 -9.97
CA GLU A 334 14.92 -14.69 -8.75
C GLU A 334 14.20 -13.65 -7.88
N LYS A 335 13.63 -12.61 -8.50
CA LYS A 335 12.81 -11.62 -7.78
C LYS A 335 11.59 -12.27 -7.10
N ALA A 336 10.87 -13.14 -7.82
CA ALA A 336 9.72 -13.87 -7.25
C ALA A 336 10.17 -14.83 -6.13
N ALA A 337 11.22 -15.60 -6.37
CA ALA A 337 11.73 -16.59 -5.43
C ALA A 337 12.22 -15.98 -4.11
N ARG A 338 12.86 -14.80 -4.17
CA ARG A 338 13.31 -14.03 -2.99
C ARG A 338 12.14 -13.45 -2.18
N GLN A 339 10.99 -13.24 -2.81
CA GLN A 339 9.75 -12.87 -2.12
C GLN A 339 9.04 -14.08 -1.49
N GLY A 340 9.62 -15.28 -1.59
CA GLY A 340 9.07 -16.50 -1.00
C GLY A 340 8.14 -17.28 -1.92
N ASP A 341 7.97 -16.89 -3.17
CA ASP A 341 7.03 -17.55 -4.08
C ASP A 341 7.48 -18.96 -4.46
N ASP A 342 6.62 -19.95 -4.21
CA ASP A 342 6.93 -21.36 -4.42
C ASP A 342 7.09 -21.70 -5.92
N VAL A 343 6.31 -21.10 -6.80
CA VAL A 343 6.41 -21.29 -8.26
C VAL A 343 7.70 -20.67 -8.81
N GLY A 344 8.07 -19.47 -8.35
CA GLY A 344 9.30 -18.77 -8.72
C GLY A 344 10.54 -19.51 -8.24
N GLN A 345 10.50 -20.04 -7.01
CA GLN A 345 11.55 -20.92 -6.48
C GLN A 345 11.67 -22.20 -7.31
N TYR A 346 10.56 -22.86 -7.65
CA TYR A 346 10.57 -24.03 -8.53
C TYR A 346 11.18 -23.70 -9.90
N ASN A 347 10.72 -22.63 -10.54
CA ASN A 347 11.20 -22.23 -11.86
C ASN A 347 12.70 -21.89 -11.83
N LEU A 348 13.17 -21.18 -10.80
CA LEU A 348 14.58 -20.88 -10.62
C LEU A 348 15.42 -22.14 -10.38
N GLY A 349 14.91 -23.10 -9.60
CA GLY A 349 15.52 -24.41 -9.41
C GLY A 349 15.71 -25.14 -10.74
N LEU A 350 14.68 -25.13 -11.58
CA LEU A 350 14.74 -25.69 -12.94
C LEU A 350 15.80 -25.01 -13.80
N ARG A 351 15.94 -23.68 -13.72
CA ARG A 351 16.98 -22.94 -14.47
C ARG A 351 18.39 -23.37 -14.06
N TYR A 352 18.64 -23.55 -12.76
CA TYR A 352 19.93 -24.05 -12.26
C TYR A 352 20.16 -25.52 -12.61
N GLU A 353 19.13 -26.35 -12.64
CA GLU A 353 19.28 -27.76 -13.03
C GLU A 353 19.68 -27.91 -14.50
N ILE A 354 19.08 -27.12 -15.41
CA ILE A 354 19.32 -27.24 -16.85
C ILE A 354 20.41 -26.30 -17.38
N GLY A 355 20.88 -25.35 -16.56
CA GLY A 355 21.93 -24.39 -16.94
C GLY A 355 21.52 -23.36 -18.00
N LYS A 356 20.22 -23.00 -18.09
CA LYS A 356 19.74 -21.99 -19.05
C LYS A 356 19.61 -20.62 -18.39
N GLY A 357 20.42 -19.66 -18.87
CA GLY A 357 20.48 -18.29 -18.32
C GLY A 357 21.32 -18.16 -17.05
N VAL A 358 21.76 -19.29 -16.48
CA VAL A 358 22.64 -19.41 -15.31
C VAL A 358 23.58 -20.58 -15.50
N ARG A 359 24.72 -20.57 -14.81
CA ARG A 359 25.59 -21.74 -14.73
C ARG A 359 24.85 -22.89 -14.03
N GLN A 360 24.88 -24.06 -14.64
CA GLN A 360 24.26 -25.26 -14.08
C GLN A 360 24.81 -25.56 -12.66
N SER A 361 23.90 -25.89 -11.73
CA SER A 361 24.24 -26.22 -10.34
C SER A 361 23.16 -27.09 -9.71
N ASN A 362 23.47 -28.37 -9.47
CA ASN A 362 22.54 -29.28 -8.79
C ASN A 362 22.26 -28.82 -7.35
N GLN A 363 23.25 -28.21 -6.70
CA GLN A 363 23.12 -27.68 -5.34
C GLN A 363 22.12 -26.53 -5.26
N LEU A 364 22.24 -25.54 -6.16
CA LEU A 364 21.31 -24.41 -6.19
C LEU A 364 19.91 -24.84 -6.66
N ALA A 365 19.84 -25.80 -7.59
CA ALA A 365 18.57 -26.41 -7.98
C ALA A 365 17.88 -27.06 -6.78
N ALA A 366 18.60 -27.91 -6.03
CA ALA A 366 18.07 -28.56 -4.83
C ALA A 366 17.68 -27.56 -3.74
N PHE A 367 18.48 -26.49 -3.52
CA PHE A 367 18.15 -25.43 -2.57
C PHE A 367 16.80 -24.79 -2.91
N TRP A 368 16.61 -24.36 -4.16
CA TRP A 368 15.38 -23.69 -4.57
C TRP A 368 14.18 -24.63 -4.63
N TYR A 369 14.36 -25.87 -5.09
CA TYR A 369 13.31 -26.89 -5.03
C TYR A 369 12.91 -27.20 -3.59
N ALA A 370 13.84 -27.28 -2.65
CA ALA A 370 13.54 -27.50 -1.23
C ALA A 370 12.75 -26.34 -0.62
N LYS A 371 13.10 -25.08 -0.91
CA LYS A 371 12.29 -23.91 -0.50
C LYS A 371 10.86 -23.97 -1.03
N SER A 372 10.69 -24.36 -2.29
CA SER A 372 9.37 -24.52 -2.90
C SER A 372 8.60 -25.72 -2.30
N ALA A 373 9.29 -26.82 -2.03
CA ALA A 373 8.73 -28.03 -1.43
C ALA A 373 8.27 -27.83 0.03
N GLN A 374 8.95 -26.97 0.81
CA GLN A 374 8.50 -26.54 2.15
C GLN A 374 7.10 -25.91 2.13
N GLN A 375 6.69 -25.37 0.98
CA GLN A 375 5.38 -24.74 0.76
C GLN A 375 4.37 -25.70 0.11
N ASN A 376 4.69 -27.01 0.06
CA ASN A 376 3.88 -28.07 -0.53
C ASN A 376 3.75 -28.02 -2.07
N HIS A 377 4.67 -27.36 -2.77
CA HIS A 377 4.67 -27.37 -4.23
C HIS A 377 5.02 -28.77 -4.77
N LYS A 378 4.02 -29.49 -5.29
CA LYS A 378 4.13 -30.91 -5.68
C LYS A 378 5.23 -31.19 -6.72
N LYS A 379 5.36 -30.38 -7.77
CA LYS A 379 6.42 -30.61 -8.78
C LYS A 379 7.80 -30.42 -8.17
N ALA A 380 8.03 -29.36 -7.39
CA ALA A 380 9.29 -29.15 -6.68
C ALA A 380 9.65 -30.34 -5.78
N GLN A 381 8.69 -30.96 -5.08
CA GLN A 381 8.96 -32.18 -4.30
C GLN A 381 9.47 -33.34 -5.16
N SER A 382 8.86 -33.58 -6.33
CA SER A 382 9.32 -34.63 -7.27
C SER A 382 10.71 -34.33 -7.81
N TYR A 383 10.93 -33.12 -8.34
CA TYR A 383 12.22 -32.71 -8.90
C TYR A 383 13.33 -32.66 -7.84
N LEU A 384 12.98 -32.30 -6.60
CA LEU A 384 13.89 -32.39 -5.47
C LEU A 384 14.36 -33.84 -5.26
N ASN A 385 13.44 -34.79 -5.18
CA ASN A 385 13.80 -36.20 -5.01
C ASN A 385 14.73 -36.72 -6.11
N GLU A 386 14.52 -36.28 -7.36
CA GLU A 386 15.38 -36.63 -8.49
C GLU A 386 16.79 -36.02 -8.36
N ILE A 387 16.89 -34.72 -8.03
CA ILE A 387 18.18 -34.03 -7.96
C ILE A 387 18.99 -34.42 -6.72
N LEU A 388 18.35 -34.84 -5.63
CA LEU A 388 19.03 -35.30 -4.41
C LEU A 388 19.97 -36.48 -4.69
N ASN A 389 19.65 -37.35 -5.66
CA ASN A 389 20.51 -38.46 -6.07
C ASN A 389 21.82 -37.99 -6.74
N LYS A 390 21.85 -36.74 -7.21
CA LYS A 390 23.03 -36.12 -7.84
C LYS A 390 23.89 -35.33 -6.84
N LEU A 391 23.46 -35.21 -5.57
CA LEU A 391 24.17 -34.46 -4.54
C LEU A 391 25.13 -35.33 -3.73
N LYS A 392 26.20 -34.70 -3.25
CA LYS A 392 27.04 -35.29 -2.20
C LYS A 392 26.25 -35.37 -0.91
N THR A 393 26.53 -36.40 -0.12
CA THR A 393 25.98 -36.55 1.22
C THR A 393 27.10 -36.62 2.24
N LYS A 394 26.80 -36.22 3.47
CA LYS A 394 27.65 -36.42 4.64
C LYS A 394 26.84 -37.11 5.73
N THR A 395 27.54 -37.73 6.69
CA THR A 395 26.91 -38.43 7.79
C THR A 395 27.25 -37.77 9.12
N VAL A 396 26.28 -37.68 10.04
CA VAL A 396 26.50 -37.17 11.39
C VAL A 396 27.38 -38.14 12.19
N GLN A 397 28.56 -37.70 12.64
CA GLN A 397 29.50 -38.54 13.43
C GLN A 397 29.30 -38.46 14.95
N ILE A 398 28.68 -37.40 15.46
CA ILE A 398 28.48 -37.22 16.90
C ILE A 398 27.09 -37.73 17.34
N LYS A 399 26.91 -37.95 18.64
CA LYS A 399 25.66 -38.51 19.21
C LYS A 399 24.41 -37.73 18.77
N LYS A 400 24.50 -36.39 18.80
CA LYS A 400 23.43 -35.46 18.40
C LYS A 400 24.07 -34.21 17.80
N ALA A 401 23.64 -33.83 16.59
CA ALA A 401 24.08 -32.61 15.92
C ALA A 401 22.89 -31.69 15.67
N SER A 402 22.99 -30.44 16.12
CA SER A 402 21.99 -29.40 15.85
C SER A 402 22.16 -28.83 14.44
N VAL A 403 21.03 -28.57 13.78
CA VAL A 403 20.94 -27.86 12.51
C VAL A 403 20.39 -26.47 12.79
N TYR A 404 21.10 -25.47 12.32
CA TYR A 404 20.82 -24.08 12.62
C TYR A 404 20.27 -23.33 11.41
N LYS A 405 19.46 -22.31 11.66
CA LYS A 405 18.89 -21.46 10.60
C LYS A 405 19.96 -20.65 9.87
N GLU A 406 20.97 -20.21 10.62
CA GLU A 406 22.09 -19.44 10.11
C GLU A 406 23.39 -20.18 10.42
N GLY A 407 24.47 -19.86 9.72
CA GLY A 407 25.80 -20.44 9.95
C GLY A 407 26.47 -19.97 11.24
N ASN A 408 25.75 -19.94 12.37
CA ASN A 408 26.26 -19.58 13.69
C ASN A 408 25.52 -20.34 14.82
N PHE A 409 26.23 -20.63 15.92
CA PHE A 409 25.72 -21.37 17.09
C PHE A 409 24.75 -20.55 17.95
N ASP A 410 24.77 -19.22 17.88
CA ASP A 410 23.79 -18.35 18.54
C ASP A 410 22.46 -18.25 17.77
N SER A 411 22.35 -18.88 16.60
CA SER A 411 21.14 -18.82 15.79
C SER A 411 20.10 -19.86 16.21
N GLU A 412 18.88 -19.67 15.72
CA GLU A 412 17.74 -20.55 15.99
C GLU A 412 18.04 -21.99 15.56
N GLU A 413 18.00 -22.93 16.52
CA GLU A 413 18.07 -24.36 16.22
C GLU A 413 16.77 -24.79 15.54
N LEU A 414 16.91 -25.35 14.33
CA LEU A 414 15.78 -25.85 13.54
C LEU A 414 15.40 -27.28 13.93
N LEU A 415 16.40 -28.14 14.14
CA LEU A 415 16.22 -29.54 14.52
C LEU A 415 17.54 -30.19 14.95
N THR A 416 17.44 -31.27 15.71
CA THR A 416 18.58 -32.12 16.08
C THR A 416 18.57 -33.44 15.30
N LEU A 417 19.74 -33.87 14.82
CA LEU A 417 19.94 -35.13 14.11
C LEU A 417 20.71 -36.16 14.95
N PRO A 418 20.32 -37.44 14.93
CA PRO A 418 21.07 -38.51 15.59
C PRO A 418 22.34 -38.87 14.81
N GLN A 419 23.29 -39.51 15.50
CA GLN A 419 24.46 -40.13 14.87
C GLN A 419 24.04 -41.08 13.73
N GLY A 420 24.79 -41.09 12.64
CA GLY A 420 24.52 -41.92 11.47
C GLY A 420 23.47 -41.35 10.52
N GLN A 421 22.79 -40.26 10.88
CA GLN A 421 21.86 -39.60 9.97
C GLN A 421 22.60 -39.02 8.76
N ARG A 422 22.11 -39.36 7.57
CA ARG A 422 22.61 -38.80 6.31
C ARG A 422 21.95 -37.46 6.00
N VAL A 423 22.76 -36.50 5.56
CA VAL A 423 22.33 -35.17 5.11
C VAL A 423 22.88 -34.88 3.71
N TYR A 424 22.17 -34.07 2.93
CA TYR A 424 22.56 -33.69 1.58
C TYR A 424 23.30 -32.36 1.61
N VAL A 425 24.45 -32.27 0.95
CA VAL A 425 25.30 -31.07 0.99
C VAL A 425 24.86 -30.10 -0.12
N LEU A 426 24.41 -28.91 0.29
CA LEU A 426 24.08 -27.81 -0.61
C LEU A 426 25.28 -26.87 -0.81
N SER A 427 26.00 -26.54 0.25
CA SER A 427 27.26 -25.80 0.16
C SER A 427 28.18 -26.16 1.33
N SER A 428 29.49 -25.91 1.19
CA SER A 428 30.46 -26.18 2.26
C SER A 428 31.34 -24.95 2.46
N GLY A 429 31.21 -24.32 3.62
CA GLY A 429 32.11 -23.28 4.10
C GLY A 429 33.24 -23.85 4.94
N SER A 430 34.06 -22.96 5.52
CA SER A 430 35.20 -23.34 6.38
C SER A 430 34.76 -23.97 7.70
N GLN A 431 33.71 -23.45 8.33
CA GLN A 431 33.19 -23.92 9.62
C GLN A 431 31.84 -24.63 9.51
N TRP A 432 31.01 -24.27 8.54
CA TRP A 432 29.64 -24.75 8.43
C TRP A 432 29.37 -25.36 7.05
N THR A 433 28.63 -26.45 7.02
CA THR A 433 28.06 -27.04 5.81
C THR A 433 26.58 -26.68 5.76
N GLU A 434 26.13 -26.05 4.68
CA GLU A 434 24.71 -25.89 4.40
C GLU A 434 24.16 -27.22 3.88
N VAL A 435 23.13 -27.71 4.54
CA VAL A 435 22.57 -29.03 4.29
C VAL A 435 21.08 -28.97 4.04
N TYR A 436 20.62 -29.93 3.23
CA TYR A 436 19.24 -30.30 3.15
C TYR A 436 18.98 -31.58 3.95
N VAL A 437 17.93 -31.53 4.76
CA VAL A 437 17.40 -32.66 5.54
C VAL A 437 16.00 -32.98 5.01
N PRO A 438 15.73 -34.21 4.53
CA PRO A 438 14.42 -34.56 3.96
C PRO A 438 13.23 -34.32 4.89
N LYS A 439 13.44 -34.45 6.20
CA LYS A 439 12.42 -34.18 7.21
C LYS A 439 11.96 -32.73 7.10
N ASN A 440 10.67 -32.54 6.78
CA ASN A 440 10.03 -31.24 6.56
C ASN A 440 10.73 -30.35 5.51
N HIS A 441 11.47 -30.94 4.57
CA HIS A 441 12.26 -30.23 3.57
C HIS A 441 13.23 -29.19 4.18
N THR A 442 13.81 -29.46 5.34
CA THR A 442 14.57 -28.45 6.10
C THR A 442 15.91 -28.12 5.43
N ILE A 443 16.19 -26.83 5.28
CA ILE A 443 17.52 -26.31 4.92
C ILE A 443 18.10 -25.62 6.14
N GLY A 444 19.35 -25.91 6.46
CA GLY A 444 20.06 -25.22 7.53
C GLY A 444 21.55 -25.53 7.52
N TYR A 445 22.24 -25.17 8.59
CA TYR A 445 23.69 -25.23 8.71
C TYR A 445 24.09 -26.19 9.83
N ILE A 446 25.08 -27.04 9.55
CA ILE A 446 25.67 -27.96 10.54
C ILE A 446 27.17 -27.69 10.61
N ASN A 447 27.74 -27.69 11.81
CA ASN A 447 29.17 -27.51 12.01
C ASN A 447 29.94 -28.65 11.30
N ASN A 448 30.96 -28.30 10.54
CA ASN A 448 31.78 -29.23 9.78
C ASN A 448 32.38 -30.34 10.65
N THR A 449 32.73 -30.05 11.91
CA THR A 449 33.30 -31.04 12.84
C THR A 449 32.28 -32.11 13.26
N HIS A 450 30.99 -31.93 12.98
CA HIS A 450 29.94 -32.90 13.29
C HIS A 450 29.64 -33.87 12.15
N LEU A 451 30.29 -33.69 10.99
CA LEU A 451 30.04 -34.43 9.76
C LEU A 451 31.33 -35.10 9.25
N TYR A 452 31.18 -36.27 8.60
CA TYR A 452 32.25 -36.96 7.86
C TYR A 452 31.78 -37.42 6.48
#